data_AF-A0A0D3H4H0-F1
#
_entry.id   AF-A0A0D3H4H0-F1
#
_cell.length_a   1.000
_cell.length_b   1.000
_cell.length_c   1.000
_cell.angle_alpha   90.00
_cell.angle_beta   90.00
_cell.angle_gamma   90.00
#
_symmetry.space_group_name_H-M   'P 1'
#
loop_
_entity.id
_entity.type
_entity.pdbx_description
1 polymer ?
#
loop_
_entity_poly.entity_id
_entity_poly.type
_entity_poly.pdbx_seq_one_letter_code
_entity_poly.pdbx_strand_id
1 'polypeptide(L)' 'MPCLLELTCQRAADLIKDMMPEQVREVFGIENDFTPEEEAEVRNENAWAYEM' A
#
# COMPACT_ATOMS: atom_id res chain seq x y z
N MET A 1 -21.61 -16.85 0.66
CA MET A 1 -20.47 -17.74 0.91
C MET A 1 -19.32 -16.88 1.43
N PRO A 2 -19.32 -16.56 2.74
CA PRO A 2 -18.40 -15.59 3.33
C PRO A 2 -16.92 -16.01 3.23
N CYS A 3 -16.65 -17.31 3.16
CA CYS A 3 -15.29 -17.84 3.20
C CYS A 3 -14.40 -17.51 1.99
N LEU A 4 -14.98 -17.34 0.78
CA LEU A 4 -14.16 -17.03 -0.40
C LEU A 4 -13.69 -15.58 -0.38
N LEU A 5 -14.61 -14.66 -0.06
CA LEU A 5 -14.30 -13.23 0.05
C LEU A 5 -13.22 -13.01 1.11
N GLU A 6 -13.42 -13.56 2.32
CA GLU A 6 -12.45 -13.47 3.42
C GLU A 6 -11.07 -14.00 3.02
N LEU A 7 -11.01 -15.18 2.41
CA LEU A 7 -9.74 -15.79 2.00
C LEU A 7 -9.03 -14.98 0.91
N THR A 8 -9.77 -14.47 -0.07
CA THR A 8 -9.19 -13.63 -1.13
C THR A 8 -8.75 -12.26 -0.62
N CYS A 9 -9.50 -11.65 0.31
CA CYS A 9 -9.13 -10.38 0.94
C CYS A 9 -7.89 -10.54 1.81
N GLN A 10 -7.80 -11.62 2.59
CA GLN A 10 -6.61 -11.93 3.38
C GLN A 10 -5.39 -12.10 2.47
N ARG A 11 -5.54 -12.84 1.37
CA ARG A 11 -4.44 -13.03 0.42
C ARG A 11 -3.99 -11.71 -0.22
N ALA A 12 -4.91 -10.81 -0.54
CA ALA A 12 -4.59 -9.49 -1.06
C ALA A 12 -3.85 -8.64 0.00
N ALA A 13 -4.30 -8.68 1.26
CA ALA A 13 -3.63 -7.99 2.36
C ALA A 13 -2.20 -8.53 2.60
N ASP A 14 -2.01 -9.84 2.54
CA ASP A 14 -0.70 -10.48 2.70
C ASP A 14 0.28 -10.09 1.59
N LEU A 15 -0.22 -9.81 0.38
CA LEU A 15 0.63 -9.28 -0.70
C LEU A 15 1.11 -7.87 -0.38
N ILE A 16 0.24 -7.01 0.15
CA ILE A 16 0.54 -5.59 0.37
C ILE A 16 1.42 -5.35 1.60
N LYS A 17 1.29 -6.18 2.64
CA LYS A 17 1.83 -5.94 3.99
C LYS A 17 3.32 -5.61 4.05
N ASP A 18 4.15 -6.27 3.24
CA ASP A 18 5.62 -6.12 3.29
C ASP A 18 6.19 -5.43 2.03
N MET A 19 5.34 -4.84 1.19
CA MET A 19 5.75 -4.12 -0.01
C MET A 19 5.86 -2.62 0.24
N MET A 20 6.84 -1.96 -0.39
CA MET A 20 6.91 -0.50 -0.40
C MET A 20 5.76 0.09 -1.26
N PRO A 21 5.26 1.30 -0.96
CA PRO A 21 4.18 1.93 -1.72
C PRO A 21 4.45 1.97 -3.23
N GLU A 22 5.69 2.19 -3.64
CA GLU A 22 6.11 2.20 -5.04
C GLU A 22 5.97 0.81 -5.70
N GLN A 23 6.32 -0.25 -4.96
CA GLN A 23 6.19 -1.64 -5.43
C GLN A 23 4.72 -2.07 -5.50
N VAL A 24 3.89 -1.66 -4.52
CA VAL A 24 2.45 -1.90 -4.56
C VAL A 24 1.84 -1.23 -5.79
N ARG A 25 2.19 0.02 -6.07
CA ARG A 25 1.72 0.74 -7.27
C ARG A 25 2.10 0.01 -8.56
N GLU A 26 3.33 -0.50 -8.68
CA GLU A 26 3.76 -1.27 -9.85
C GLU A 26 2.99 -2.60 -10.00
N VAL A 27 2.86 -3.38 -8.91
CA VAL A 27 2.18 -4.68 -8.92
C VAL A 27 0.70 -4.57 -9.27
N PHE A 28 0.04 -3.51 -8.79
CA PHE A 28 -1.39 -3.28 -9.02
C PHE A 28 -1.66 -2.36 -10.24
N GLY A 29 -0.61 -1.86 -10.91
CA GLY A 29 -0.75 -0.98 -12.08
C GLY A 29 -1.40 0.37 -11.76
N ILE A 30 -1.15 0.90 -10.56
CA ILE A 30 -1.73 2.15 -10.06
C ILE A 30 -0.77 3.30 -10.41
N GLU A 31 -1.26 4.31 -11.12
CA GLU A 31 -0.52 5.54 -11.38
C GLU A 31 -0.41 6.38 -10.09
N ASN A 32 0.76 6.95 -9.83
CA ASN A 32 0.94 7.89 -8.73
C ASN A 32 0.32 9.23 -9.09
N ASP A 33 -0.79 9.57 -8.46
CA ASP A 33 -1.55 10.81 -8.66
C ASP A 33 -1.14 11.93 -7.68
N PHE A 34 -0.22 11.66 -6.76
CA PHE A 34 0.31 12.66 -5.83
C PHE A 34 1.32 13.58 -6.51
N THR A 35 1.25 14.87 -6.18
CA THR A 35 2.36 15.78 -6.46
C THR A 35 3.56 15.47 -5.56
N PRO A 36 4.80 15.85 -5.94
CA PRO A 36 5.98 15.59 -5.12
C PRO A 36 5.89 16.20 -3.71
N GLU A 37 5.25 17.37 -3.58
CA GLU A 37 4.99 18.01 -2.30
C GLU A 37 3.99 17.21 -1.44
N GLU A 38 2.87 16.78 -2.00
CA GLU A 38 1.86 15.98 -1.28
C GLU A 38 2.42 14.59 -0.89
N GLU A 39 3.20 13.96 -1.77
CA GLU A 39 3.85 12.69 -1.45
C GLU A 39 4.86 12.85 -0.30
N ALA A 40 5.60 13.97 -0.26
CA ALA A 40 6.51 14.26 0.83
C ALA A 40 5.78 14.53 2.16
N GLU A 41 4.67 15.25 2.13
CA GLU A 41 3.81 15.47 3.31
C GLU A 41 3.25 14.14 3.83
N VAL A 42 2.67 13.31 2.95
CA VAL A 42 2.14 11.99 3.31
C VAL A 42 3.23 11.07 3.83
N ARG A 43 4.44 11.08 3.25
CA ARG A 43 5.59 10.29 3.73
C ARG A 43 6.06 10.79 5.10
N ASN A 44 6.03 12.09 5.36
CA ASN A 44 6.38 12.67 6.65
C ASN A 44 5.33 12.35 7.73
N GLU A 45 4.04 12.42 7.40
CA GLU A 45 2.94 12.04 8.30
C GLU A 45 2.96 10.54 8.64
N ASN A 46 3.37 9.70 7.70
CA ASN A 46 3.48 8.26 7.87
C ASN A 46 4.89 7.79 8.25
N ALA A 47 5.79 8.70 8.67
CA ALA A 47 7.17 8.36 9.05
C ALA A 47 7.23 7.28 10.16
N TRP A 48 6.26 7.27 11.07
CA TRP A 48 6.11 6.27 12.14
C TRP A 48 6.00 4.83 11.61
N ALA A 49 5.55 4.62 10.37
CA ALA A 49 5.46 3.30 9.74
C ALA A 49 6.80 2.82 9.17
N TYR A 50 7.81 3.70 9.06
CA TYR A 50 9.13 3.44 8.51
C TYR A 50 10.27 3.48 9.55
N GLU A 51 9.99 3.94 10.78
CA GLU A 51 10.99 4.13 11.85
C GLU A 51 11.17 2.93 12.83
N MET A 52 10.91 1.69 12.40
CA MET A 52 11.14 0.49 13.22
C MET A 52 12.44 -0.25 12.89
#